data_AF-A0AAD8QJD4-F1
#
_entry.id   AF-A0AAD8QJD4-F1
#
_cell.length_a   1.000
_cell.length_b   1.000
_cell.length_c   1.000
_cell.angle_alpha   90.00
_cell.angle_beta   90.00
_cell.angle_gamma   90.00
#
_symmetry.space_group_name_H-M   'P 1'
#
loop_
_entity.id
_entity.type
_entity.pdbx_description
1 polymer ?
#
loop_
_entity_poly.entity_id
_entity_poly.type
_entity_poly.pdbx_seq_one_letter_code
_entity_poly.pdbx_strand_id
1 'polypeptide(L)'
;MALTDIDLPDIGLPCTLTPLACILVTGIAVSDIAMSDIMIADITTTGNLFPDQHRLKELLDRFSSIQDEKDQLSAPLGQLKEGDQKKNSELEKERAEVARLKEELEGLKIQHGKELSLATESAKKEVAALKEEHARELAEGKNNWRTEVKTKDQVIEAIKHLRDLMEEQRALSDAKMNNWKEVVAKLDQDMEATFPKSQDAAVQAMVDARNSRCDPHEAFWSTEDHLLAMATQVAHMKVLGTRLPLSALKVFHLFWPDTEAPKDIRSLCEYLESCEDRLDEWRESEGHARANMALTFTASWYGDIDFDALSTMRTGAKIFSDAKMKKKCEERAYAITQYAHV
;
A
#
# COMPACT_ATOMS: atom_id res chain seq x y z
N MET A 1 38.32 35.38 7.90
CA MET A 1 38.68 34.70 9.18
C MET A 1 38.62 33.21 8.92
N ALA A 2 39.71 32.45 8.83
CA ALA A 2 41.15 32.74 8.68
C ALA A 2 41.75 31.49 7.95
N LEU A 3 42.74 31.52 7.05
CA LEU A 3 44.19 31.77 7.27
C LEU A 3 44.67 31.09 8.58
N THR A 4 45.62 30.15 8.65
CA THR A 4 46.98 30.03 8.06
C THR A 4 47.42 28.55 8.07
N ASP A 5 48.50 28.03 7.44
CA ASP A 5 49.36 28.40 6.30
C ASP A 5 50.22 27.13 5.93
N ILE A 6 50.65 26.92 4.69
CA ILE A 6 52.04 27.03 4.17
C ILE A 6 53.16 26.57 5.13
N ASP A 7 53.91 25.51 4.76
CA ASP A 7 55.39 25.51 4.81
C ASP A 7 56.04 24.35 4.01
N LEU A 8 56.83 24.75 3.01
CA LEU A 8 58.08 24.14 2.53
C LEU A 8 59.13 25.26 2.72
N PRO A 9 60.47 25.04 2.90
CA PRO A 9 61.22 24.16 1.99
C PRO A 9 62.60 23.59 2.46
N ASP A 10 63.26 22.88 1.54
CA ASP A 10 64.69 22.93 1.13
C ASP A 10 65.95 22.55 1.98
N ILE A 11 66.98 22.21 1.17
CA ILE A 11 68.46 22.21 1.36
C ILE A 11 69.10 21.15 2.27
N GLY A 12 70.05 20.39 1.68
CA GLY A 12 70.91 19.44 2.40
C GLY A 12 72.07 18.82 1.58
N LEU A 13 72.66 19.54 0.62
CA LEU A 13 73.92 19.13 -0.04
C LEU A 13 75.14 19.60 0.76
N PRO A 14 76.23 18.80 0.82
CA PRO A 14 77.48 19.21 0.16
C PRO A 14 78.10 18.03 -0.65
N CYS A 15 78.80 18.22 -1.77
CA CYS A 15 80.17 18.77 -1.91
C CYS A 15 81.17 18.00 -1.02
N THR A 16 82.24 17.35 -1.47
CA THR A 16 83.16 17.52 -2.62
C THR A 16 83.78 16.14 -2.99
N LEU A 17 84.87 15.92 -3.77
CA LEU A 17 85.89 16.74 -4.46
C LEU A 17 86.46 15.93 -5.66
N THR A 18 86.90 16.63 -6.71
CA THR A 18 87.75 16.16 -7.84
C THR A 18 89.27 16.24 -7.44
N PRO A 19 90.33 16.03 -8.28
CA PRO A 19 90.36 16.07 -9.74
C PRO A 19 91.35 15.15 -10.52
N LEU A 20 91.27 15.35 -11.84
CA LEU A 20 92.27 15.16 -12.89
C LEU A 20 93.76 15.13 -12.46
N ALA A 21 94.57 14.39 -13.22
CA ALA A 21 95.59 14.90 -14.17
C ALA A 21 96.27 13.70 -14.89
N CYS A 22 96.42 13.65 -16.23
CA CYS A 22 97.60 14.11 -17.01
C CYS A 22 98.91 13.36 -16.64
N ILE A 23 99.87 13.01 -17.52
CA ILE A 23 100.16 13.47 -18.90
C ILE A 23 101.29 12.59 -19.55
N LEU A 24 101.42 12.63 -20.89
CA LEU A 24 102.56 12.17 -21.78
C LEU A 24 103.09 10.71 -21.62
N VAL A 25 103.31 9.88 -22.67
CA VAL A 25 104.08 10.00 -23.94
C VAL A 25 105.59 9.77 -23.79
N THR A 26 106.16 9.09 -24.81
CA THR A 26 107.54 8.57 -25.03
C THR A 26 107.77 7.12 -24.56
N GLY A 27 108.27 6.20 -25.38
CA GLY A 27 108.60 6.29 -26.82
C GLY A 27 110.06 6.62 -27.11
N ILE A 28 110.97 5.70 -26.77
CA ILE A 28 112.36 5.56 -27.26
C ILE A 28 112.55 4.04 -27.41
N ALA A 29 112.81 3.38 -28.54
CA ALA A 29 113.40 3.72 -29.85
C ALA A 29 114.94 3.59 -29.93
N VAL A 30 115.38 2.55 -30.66
CA VAL A 30 116.62 2.45 -31.47
C VAL A 30 117.99 2.48 -30.75
N SER A 31 118.64 1.30 -30.76
CA SER A 31 119.97 1.08 -31.38
C SER A 31 120.25 -0.44 -31.32
N ASP A 32 120.15 -1.20 -32.40
CA ASP A 32 121.14 -1.30 -33.48
C ASP A 32 122.60 -1.31 -32.98
N ILE A 33 123.16 -2.52 -32.88
CA ILE A 33 124.58 -2.77 -33.17
C ILE A 33 124.61 -3.76 -34.32
N ALA A 34 124.67 -3.23 -35.54
CA ALA A 34 125.05 -3.96 -36.73
C ALA A 34 126.49 -3.57 -37.10
N MET A 35 127.40 -4.55 -37.14
CA MET A 35 128.59 -4.60 -37.98
C MET A 35 128.92 -6.10 -38.14
N SER A 36 128.54 -6.76 -39.23
CA SER A 36 129.08 -6.65 -40.59
C SER A 36 130.58 -6.98 -40.65
N ASP A 37 130.86 -8.18 -41.15
CA ASP A 37 132.00 -8.62 -41.97
C ASP A 37 133.15 -7.64 -42.20
N ILE A 38 134.40 -8.13 -42.07
CA ILE A 38 135.44 -7.86 -43.08
C ILE A 38 136.65 -8.82 -43.00
N MET A 39 137.08 -9.26 -44.18
CA MET A 39 138.39 -9.81 -44.59
C MET A 39 138.92 -11.15 -44.05
N ILE A 40 138.69 -12.16 -44.91
CA ILE A 40 139.72 -13.10 -45.39
C ILE A 40 140.94 -12.35 -45.95
N ALA A 41 142.16 -12.86 -45.66
CA ALA A 41 143.47 -12.71 -46.34
C ALA A 41 144.60 -12.63 -45.28
N ASP A 42 145.75 -13.31 -45.36
CA ASP A 42 146.30 -14.31 -46.29
C ASP A 42 147.56 -14.98 -45.62
N ILE A 43 148.30 -15.82 -46.36
CA ILE A 43 149.69 -16.27 -46.12
C ILE A 43 149.87 -17.53 -45.25
N THR A 44 149.65 -18.68 -45.90
CA THR A 44 150.65 -19.76 -46.18
C THR A 44 151.78 -20.01 -45.14
N THR A 45 152.13 -21.24 -44.74
CA THR A 45 152.90 -22.20 -45.56
C THR A 45 153.14 -23.51 -44.78
N THR A 46 153.34 -24.64 -45.50
CA THR A 46 153.58 -26.02 -44.99
C THR A 46 152.42 -26.69 -44.23
N GLY A 47 152.07 -27.96 -44.47
CA GLY A 47 152.50 -28.86 -45.53
C GLY A 47 151.99 -30.29 -45.32
N ASN A 48 151.17 -30.79 -46.26
CA ASN A 48 150.88 -32.21 -46.55
C ASN A 48 150.52 -33.16 -45.39
N LEU A 49 149.25 -33.64 -45.33
CA LEU A 49 148.88 -35.04 -45.68
C LEU A 49 147.41 -35.40 -45.33
N PHE A 50 146.75 -36.13 -46.25
CA PHE A 50 145.56 -36.99 -46.08
C PHE A 50 144.16 -36.35 -45.89
N PRO A 51 143.03 -37.06 -46.23
CA PRO A 51 142.06 -36.50 -47.17
C PRO A 51 140.57 -36.65 -46.79
N ASP A 52 139.78 -35.57 -46.78
CA ASP A 52 138.32 -35.68 -46.52
C ASP A 52 137.46 -34.53 -47.12
N GLN A 53 137.84 -34.00 -48.30
CA GLN A 53 137.24 -32.77 -48.86
C GLN A 53 135.77 -32.87 -49.31
N HIS A 54 135.17 -34.06 -49.40
CA HIS A 54 133.79 -34.20 -49.89
C HIS A 54 132.72 -33.78 -48.86
N ARG A 55 133.05 -33.82 -47.57
CA ARG A 55 132.11 -33.65 -46.46
C ARG A 55 131.77 -32.19 -46.14
N LEU A 56 132.69 -31.27 -46.45
CA LEU A 56 132.54 -29.85 -46.10
C LEU A 56 131.56 -29.11 -47.03
N LYS A 57 131.42 -29.58 -48.28
CA LYS A 57 130.50 -28.99 -49.26
C LYS A 57 129.03 -29.31 -48.93
N GLU A 58 128.75 -30.53 -48.48
CA GLU A 58 127.40 -30.96 -48.08
C GLU A 58 126.86 -30.19 -46.86
N LEU A 59 127.74 -29.76 -45.94
CA LEU A 59 127.36 -28.94 -44.79
C LEU A 59 127.00 -27.50 -45.18
N LEU A 60 127.64 -26.94 -46.20
CA LEU A 60 127.39 -25.56 -46.63
C LEU A 60 126.04 -25.44 -47.36
N ASP A 61 125.74 -26.38 -48.27
CA ASP A 61 124.45 -26.43 -48.97
C ASP A 61 123.27 -26.64 -47.99
N ARG A 62 123.45 -27.44 -46.94
CA ARG A 62 122.45 -27.60 -45.86
C ARG A 62 122.24 -26.32 -45.06
N PHE A 63 123.26 -25.51 -44.83
CA PHE A 63 123.13 -24.28 -44.05
C PHE A 63 122.33 -23.20 -44.81
N SER A 64 122.56 -23.06 -46.13
CA SER A 64 121.72 -22.20 -46.98
C SER A 64 120.27 -22.65 -47.00
N SER A 65 120.01 -23.96 -47.13
CA SER A 65 118.64 -24.51 -47.11
C SER A 65 117.88 -24.22 -45.80
N ILE A 66 118.55 -24.25 -44.65
CA ILE A 66 117.94 -23.93 -43.35
C ILE A 66 117.67 -22.43 -43.20
N GLN A 67 118.52 -21.58 -43.78
CA GLN A 67 118.31 -20.13 -43.77
C GLN A 67 117.10 -19.74 -44.63
N ASP A 68 116.94 -20.36 -45.82
CA ASP A 68 115.78 -20.16 -46.69
C ASP A 68 114.47 -20.66 -46.04
N GLU A 69 114.48 -21.81 -45.32
CA GLU A 69 113.33 -22.28 -44.55
C GLU A 69 112.94 -21.31 -43.43
N LYS A 70 113.92 -20.74 -42.71
CA LYS A 70 113.68 -19.76 -41.65
C LYS A 70 112.99 -18.49 -42.19
N ASP A 71 113.46 -17.98 -43.33
CA ASP A 71 112.92 -16.76 -43.90
C ASP A 71 111.53 -16.98 -44.52
N GLN A 72 111.27 -18.17 -45.12
CA GLN A 72 109.92 -18.60 -45.52
C GLN A 72 108.95 -18.74 -44.34
N LEU A 73 109.41 -19.17 -43.16
CA LEU A 73 108.56 -19.36 -41.97
C LEU A 73 108.28 -18.08 -41.18
N SER A 74 109.01 -16.98 -41.39
CA SER A 74 108.77 -15.73 -40.67
C SER A 74 107.47 -15.02 -41.09
N ALA A 75 107.16 -15.04 -42.39
CA ALA A 75 105.97 -14.41 -42.97
C ALA A 75 104.62 -14.99 -42.46
N PRO A 76 104.38 -16.32 -42.47
CA PRO A 76 103.12 -16.88 -41.94
C PRO A 76 102.96 -16.66 -40.42
N LEU A 77 104.05 -16.50 -39.68
CA LEU A 77 104.01 -16.26 -38.23
C LEU A 77 103.50 -14.85 -37.87
N GLY A 78 103.61 -13.89 -38.79
CA GLY A 78 103.00 -12.56 -38.65
C GLY A 78 101.48 -12.58 -38.84
N GLN A 79 101.01 -13.26 -39.90
CA GLN A 79 99.57 -13.33 -40.24
C GLN A 79 98.75 -14.07 -39.18
N LEU A 80 99.32 -15.10 -38.54
CA LEU A 80 98.70 -15.79 -37.40
C LEU A 80 98.46 -14.86 -36.21
N LYS A 81 99.43 -14.00 -35.87
CA LYS A 81 99.32 -13.06 -34.75
C LYS A 81 98.25 -11.99 -34.97
N GLU A 82 98.15 -11.43 -36.18
CA GLU A 82 97.08 -10.47 -36.50
C GLU A 82 95.69 -11.14 -36.50
N GLY A 83 95.60 -12.38 -37.00
CA GLY A 83 94.37 -13.18 -36.99
C GLY A 83 93.86 -13.46 -35.57
N ASP A 84 94.75 -13.86 -34.67
CA ASP A 84 94.41 -14.12 -33.26
C ASP A 84 94.09 -12.83 -32.50
N GLN A 85 94.84 -11.76 -32.71
CA GLN A 85 94.57 -10.47 -32.07
C GLN A 85 93.20 -9.89 -32.50
N LYS A 86 92.84 -10.03 -33.78
CA LYS A 86 91.52 -9.61 -34.28
C LYS A 86 90.39 -10.45 -33.68
N LYS A 87 90.49 -11.78 -33.70
CA LYS A 87 89.49 -12.67 -33.08
C LYS A 87 89.30 -12.41 -31.58
N ASN A 88 90.40 -12.17 -30.86
CA ASN A 88 90.32 -11.86 -29.43
C ASN A 88 89.60 -10.52 -29.17
N SER A 89 89.81 -9.51 -30.04
CA SER A 89 89.07 -8.23 -29.94
C SER A 89 87.57 -8.33 -30.26
N GLU A 90 87.17 -9.36 -31.01
CA GLU A 90 85.78 -9.63 -31.38
C GLU A 90 85.08 -10.43 -30.25
N LEU A 91 85.76 -11.44 -29.70
CA LEU A 91 85.32 -12.18 -28.52
C LEU A 91 85.13 -11.29 -27.28
N GLU A 92 85.99 -10.30 -27.05
CA GLU A 92 85.81 -9.36 -25.93
C GLU A 92 84.60 -8.43 -26.12
N LYS A 93 84.24 -8.08 -27.38
CA LYS A 93 83.00 -7.33 -27.66
C LYS A 93 81.77 -8.19 -27.41
N GLU A 94 81.77 -9.44 -27.86
CA GLU A 94 80.68 -10.39 -27.59
C GLU A 94 80.51 -10.65 -26.08
N ARG A 95 81.62 -10.79 -25.33
CA ARG A 95 81.61 -10.92 -23.86
C ARG A 95 81.00 -9.69 -23.18
N ALA A 96 81.35 -8.48 -23.63
CA ALA A 96 80.76 -7.25 -23.11
C ALA A 96 79.25 -7.16 -23.37
N GLU A 97 78.80 -7.55 -24.57
CA GLU A 97 77.37 -7.54 -24.91
C GLU A 97 76.57 -8.62 -24.17
N VAL A 98 77.14 -9.83 -23.99
CA VAL A 98 76.55 -10.88 -23.16
C VAL A 98 76.45 -10.45 -21.69
N ALA A 99 77.42 -9.70 -21.18
CA ALA A 99 77.34 -9.12 -19.84
C ALA A 99 76.20 -8.08 -19.73
N ARG A 100 76.08 -7.17 -20.71
CA ARG A 100 75.01 -6.16 -20.77
C ARG A 100 73.62 -6.79 -20.82
N LEU A 101 73.40 -7.74 -21.72
CA LEU A 101 72.12 -8.45 -21.86
C LEU A 101 71.74 -9.25 -20.60
N LYS A 102 72.75 -9.78 -19.87
CA LYS A 102 72.52 -10.48 -18.60
C LYS A 102 72.10 -9.53 -17.49
N GLU A 103 72.64 -8.31 -17.44
CA GLU A 103 72.23 -7.28 -16.50
C GLU A 103 70.80 -6.77 -16.79
N GLU A 104 70.47 -6.50 -18.06
CA GLU A 104 69.11 -6.13 -18.48
C GLU A 104 68.08 -7.23 -18.13
N LEU A 105 68.42 -8.50 -18.37
CA LEU A 105 67.55 -9.63 -18.05
C LEU A 105 67.32 -9.80 -16.54
N GLU A 106 68.32 -9.53 -15.71
CA GLU A 106 68.16 -9.58 -14.25
C GLU A 106 67.36 -8.35 -13.73
N GLY A 107 67.57 -7.17 -14.32
CA GLY A 107 66.75 -5.99 -14.06
C GLY A 107 65.26 -6.22 -14.36
N LEU A 108 64.96 -6.80 -15.53
CA LEU A 108 63.59 -7.16 -15.93
C LEU A 108 62.95 -8.20 -15.00
N LYS A 109 63.70 -9.21 -14.52
CA LYS A 109 63.18 -10.15 -13.50
C LYS A 109 62.81 -9.43 -12.19
N ILE A 110 63.67 -8.53 -11.72
CA ILE A 110 63.43 -7.78 -10.48
C ILE A 110 62.20 -6.87 -10.64
N GLN A 111 62.05 -6.22 -11.80
CA GLN A 111 60.86 -5.41 -12.10
C GLN A 111 59.59 -6.28 -12.14
N HIS A 112 59.60 -7.37 -12.91
CA HIS A 112 58.45 -8.25 -13.04
C HIS A 112 58.06 -8.90 -11.71
N GLY A 113 59.03 -9.26 -10.86
CA GLY A 113 58.78 -9.76 -9.51
C GLY A 113 58.09 -8.74 -8.60
N LYS A 114 58.46 -7.44 -8.71
CA LYS A 114 57.77 -6.34 -8.00
C LYS A 114 56.35 -6.13 -8.51
N GLU A 115 56.16 -6.11 -9.83
CA GLU A 115 54.84 -5.97 -10.47
C GLU A 115 53.90 -7.13 -10.09
N LEU A 116 54.40 -8.38 -10.10
CA LEU A 116 53.65 -9.56 -9.67
C LEU A 116 53.29 -9.50 -8.18
N SER A 117 54.20 -9.02 -7.32
CA SER A 117 53.94 -8.83 -5.90
C SER A 117 52.84 -7.78 -5.66
N LEU A 118 52.91 -6.64 -6.36
CA LEU A 118 51.91 -5.58 -6.27
C LEU A 118 50.54 -6.04 -6.80
N ALA A 119 50.51 -6.72 -7.95
CA ALA A 119 49.27 -7.26 -8.53
C ALA A 119 48.61 -8.31 -7.62
N THR A 120 49.41 -9.21 -7.03
CA THR A 120 48.87 -10.21 -6.09
C THR A 120 48.42 -9.61 -4.75
N GLU A 121 49.03 -8.52 -4.29
CA GLU A 121 48.50 -7.76 -3.14
C GLU A 121 47.21 -6.99 -3.47
N SER A 122 47.10 -6.36 -4.65
CA SER A 122 45.86 -5.70 -5.08
C SER A 122 44.71 -6.70 -5.17
N ALA A 123 44.93 -7.82 -5.87
CA ALA A 123 43.93 -8.88 -6.00
C ALA A 123 43.52 -9.47 -4.64
N LYS A 124 44.45 -9.62 -3.68
CA LYS A 124 44.11 -10.03 -2.30
C LYS A 124 43.23 -9.01 -1.58
N LYS A 125 43.49 -7.71 -1.76
CA LYS A 125 42.68 -6.62 -1.17
C LYS A 125 41.28 -6.57 -1.78
N GLU A 126 41.16 -6.68 -3.10
CA GLU A 126 39.88 -6.74 -3.81
C GLU A 126 39.05 -7.97 -3.39
N VAL A 127 39.66 -9.15 -3.33
CA VAL A 127 38.99 -10.37 -2.85
C VAL A 127 38.58 -10.27 -1.37
N ALA A 128 39.33 -9.54 -0.54
CA ALA A 128 38.94 -9.29 0.84
C ALA A 128 37.74 -8.32 0.93
N ALA A 129 37.75 -7.23 0.16
CA ALA A 129 36.67 -6.25 0.10
C ALA A 129 35.35 -6.88 -0.39
N LEU A 130 35.39 -7.64 -1.49
CA LEU A 130 34.22 -8.34 -2.05
C LEU A 130 33.65 -9.38 -1.07
N LYS A 131 34.49 -10.05 -0.28
CA LYS A 131 34.03 -10.97 0.77
C LYS A 131 33.32 -10.25 1.91
N GLU A 132 33.81 -9.08 2.31
CA GLU A 132 33.17 -8.26 3.35
C GLU A 132 31.83 -7.68 2.86
N GLU A 133 31.79 -7.21 1.62
CA GLU A 133 30.57 -6.72 0.96
C GLU A 133 29.49 -7.80 0.86
N HIS A 134 29.82 -8.96 0.31
CA HIS A 134 28.89 -10.10 0.24
C HIS A 134 28.45 -10.59 1.64
N ALA A 135 29.32 -10.52 2.66
CA ALA A 135 28.94 -10.84 4.03
C ALA A 135 27.94 -9.80 4.61
N ARG A 136 28.09 -8.52 4.25
CA ARG A 136 27.19 -7.43 4.63
C ARG A 136 25.82 -7.58 3.98
N GLU A 137 25.75 -7.80 2.67
CA GLU A 137 24.51 -8.05 1.93
C GLU A 137 23.74 -9.25 2.49
N LEU A 138 24.44 -10.36 2.80
CA LEU A 138 23.81 -11.56 3.33
C LEU A 138 23.29 -11.37 4.76
N ALA A 139 23.95 -10.54 5.58
CA ALA A 139 23.46 -10.15 6.90
C ALA A 139 22.24 -9.20 6.82
N GLU A 140 22.27 -8.23 5.92
CA GLU A 140 21.19 -7.27 5.70
C GLU A 140 19.93 -7.95 5.13
N GLY A 141 20.09 -8.80 4.11
CA GLY A 141 19.01 -9.62 3.57
C GLY A 141 18.38 -10.53 4.64
N LYS A 142 19.19 -11.17 5.49
CA LYS A 142 18.70 -12.00 6.60
C LYS A 142 17.91 -11.20 7.65
N ASN A 143 18.29 -9.95 7.90
CA ASN A 143 17.54 -9.06 8.78
C ASN A 143 16.21 -8.62 8.15
N ASN A 144 16.22 -8.24 6.86
CA ASN A 144 15.03 -7.84 6.12
C ASN A 144 13.98 -8.97 6.06
N TRP A 145 14.39 -10.20 5.71
CA TRP A 145 13.53 -11.38 5.74
C TRP A 145 12.94 -11.64 7.14
N ARG A 146 13.73 -11.44 8.21
CA ARG A 146 13.24 -11.59 9.59
C ARG A 146 12.20 -10.53 9.95
N THR A 147 12.34 -9.29 9.50
CA THR A 147 11.32 -8.26 9.72
C THR A 147 10.05 -8.53 8.90
N GLU A 148 10.20 -8.94 7.64
CA GLU A 148 9.07 -9.26 6.77
C GLU A 148 8.21 -10.42 7.33
N VAL A 149 8.85 -11.52 7.76
CA VAL A 149 8.15 -12.66 8.40
C VAL A 149 7.38 -12.20 9.64
N LYS A 150 8.00 -11.41 10.53
CA LYS A 150 7.30 -10.87 11.71
C LYS A 150 6.08 -10.03 11.35
N THR A 151 6.17 -9.19 10.31
CA THR A 151 5.01 -8.39 9.88
C THR A 151 3.90 -9.26 9.28
N LYS A 152 4.25 -10.35 8.58
CA LYS A 152 3.27 -11.33 8.05
C LYS A 152 2.58 -12.10 9.18
N ASP A 153 3.33 -12.54 10.20
CA ASP A 153 2.75 -13.19 11.39
C ASP A 153 1.77 -12.26 12.13
N GLN A 154 2.15 -10.98 12.30
CA GLN A 154 1.26 -9.96 12.90
C GLN A 154 -0.02 -9.74 12.08
N VAL A 155 0.07 -9.72 10.75
CA VAL A 155 -1.10 -9.62 9.86
C VAL A 155 -1.98 -10.87 9.95
N ILE A 156 -1.39 -12.06 10.07
CA ILE A 156 -2.15 -13.32 10.26
C ILE A 156 -2.93 -13.30 11.58
N GLU A 157 -2.33 -12.88 12.68
CA GLU A 157 -3.04 -12.75 13.96
C GLU A 157 -4.13 -11.68 13.93
N ALA A 158 -3.89 -10.53 13.27
CA ALA A 158 -4.92 -9.51 13.07
C ALA A 158 -6.12 -10.04 12.24
N ILE A 159 -5.87 -10.85 11.21
CA ILE A 159 -6.91 -11.49 10.40
C ILE A 159 -7.72 -12.51 11.22
N LYS A 160 -7.07 -13.28 12.12
CA LYS A 160 -7.78 -14.19 13.04
C LYS A 160 -8.70 -13.40 13.98
N HIS A 161 -8.18 -12.39 14.68
CA HIS A 161 -8.97 -11.57 15.59
C HIS A 161 -10.18 -10.91 14.88
N LEU A 162 -10.00 -10.43 13.64
CA LEU A 162 -11.11 -9.89 12.85
C LEU A 162 -12.16 -10.95 12.47
N ARG A 163 -11.75 -12.21 12.22
CA ARG A 163 -12.68 -13.32 12.00
C ARG A 163 -13.50 -13.61 13.25
N ASP A 164 -12.83 -13.77 14.39
CA ASP A 164 -13.46 -14.11 15.66
C ASP A 164 -14.50 -13.04 16.05
N LEU A 165 -14.16 -11.76 15.87
CA LEU A 165 -15.08 -10.63 16.07
C LEU A 165 -16.29 -10.67 15.10
N MET A 166 -16.10 -11.06 13.83
CA MET A 166 -17.21 -11.21 12.89
C MET A 166 -18.12 -12.40 13.24
N GLU A 167 -17.57 -13.49 13.78
CA GLU A 167 -18.33 -14.65 14.25
C GLU A 167 -19.13 -14.32 15.51
N GLU A 168 -18.56 -13.55 16.45
CA GLU A 168 -19.28 -13.01 17.61
C GLU A 168 -20.44 -12.08 17.19
N GLN A 169 -20.22 -11.17 16.23
CA GLN A 169 -21.28 -10.30 15.73
C GLN A 169 -22.41 -11.07 15.04
N ARG A 170 -22.11 -12.15 14.30
CA ARG A 170 -23.13 -13.04 13.75
C ARG A 170 -23.93 -13.73 14.85
N ALA A 171 -23.25 -14.35 15.82
CA ALA A 171 -23.92 -15.02 16.94
C ALA A 171 -24.82 -14.06 17.74
N LEU A 172 -24.39 -12.81 17.96
CA LEU A 172 -25.19 -11.77 18.58
C LEU A 172 -26.39 -11.35 17.73
N SER A 173 -26.23 -11.26 16.40
CA SER A 173 -27.31 -10.97 15.47
C SER A 173 -28.35 -12.09 15.44
N ASP A 174 -27.94 -13.34 15.38
CA ASP A 174 -28.81 -14.51 15.39
C ASP A 174 -29.56 -14.64 16.73
N ALA A 175 -28.88 -14.40 17.85
CA ALA A 175 -29.50 -14.37 19.18
C ALA A 175 -30.56 -13.25 19.28
N LYS A 176 -30.27 -12.04 18.77
CA LYS A 176 -31.25 -10.94 18.70
C LYS A 176 -32.44 -11.30 17.81
N MET A 177 -32.20 -11.90 16.64
CA MET A 177 -33.26 -12.30 15.71
C MET A 177 -34.16 -13.39 16.32
N ASN A 178 -33.60 -14.35 17.06
CA ASN A 178 -34.38 -15.38 17.74
C ASN A 178 -35.23 -14.81 18.89
N ASN A 179 -34.69 -13.88 19.69
CA ASN A 179 -35.47 -13.15 20.70
C ASN A 179 -36.61 -12.34 20.05
N TRP A 180 -36.35 -11.63 18.95
CA TRP A 180 -37.40 -10.93 18.19
C TRP A 180 -38.50 -11.86 17.69
N LYS A 181 -38.17 -13.06 17.19
CA LYS A 181 -39.17 -14.07 16.79
C LYS A 181 -40.05 -14.52 17.96
N GLU A 182 -39.47 -14.71 19.15
CA GLU A 182 -40.23 -15.08 20.36
C GLU A 182 -41.19 -13.96 20.78
N VAL A 183 -40.73 -12.70 20.77
CA VAL A 183 -41.57 -11.52 21.06
C VAL A 183 -42.71 -11.36 20.06
N VAL A 184 -42.43 -11.54 18.75
CA VAL A 184 -43.47 -11.47 17.70
C VAL A 184 -44.47 -12.60 17.84
N ALA A 185 -44.03 -13.85 18.02
CA ALA A 185 -44.93 -14.99 18.20
C ALA A 185 -45.84 -14.83 19.43
N LYS A 186 -45.33 -14.25 20.53
CA LYS A 186 -46.15 -13.92 21.69
C LYS A 186 -47.14 -12.80 21.40
N LEU A 187 -46.73 -11.74 20.70
CA LEU A 187 -47.64 -10.66 20.33
C LEU A 187 -48.76 -11.16 19.41
N ASP A 188 -48.44 -11.98 18.41
CA ASP A 188 -49.42 -12.61 17.53
C ASP A 188 -50.43 -13.47 18.33
N GLN A 189 -49.97 -14.22 19.33
CA GLN A 189 -50.83 -14.98 20.23
C GLN A 189 -51.76 -14.08 21.08
N ASP A 190 -51.23 -13.02 21.69
CA ASP A 190 -52.00 -12.07 22.50
C ASP A 190 -53.01 -11.27 21.62
N MET A 191 -52.63 -10.96 20.38
CA MET A 191 -53.46 -10.29 19.37
C MET A 191 -54.60 -11.17 18.86
N GLU A 192 -54.33 -12.44 18.54
CA GLU A 192 -55.36 -13.41 18.12
C GLU A 192 -56.40 -13.63 19.22
N ALA A 193 -55.95 -13.72 20.48
CA ALA A 193 -56.83 -13.88 21.64
C ALA A 193 -57.72 -12.65 21.90
N THR A 194 -57.24 -11.44 21.62
CA THR A 194 -57.95 -10.19 21.93
C THR A 194 -58.76 -9.64 20.75
N PHE A 195 -58.28 -9.81 19.52
CA PHE A 195 -58.81 -9.20 18.31
C PHE A 195 -58.70 -10.14 17.08
N PRO A 196 -59.39 -11.30 17.03
CA PRO A 196 -59.25 -12.26 15.93
C PRO A 196 -59.55 -11.66 14.55
N LYS A 197 -60.54 -10.76 14.45
CA LYS A 197 -60.84 -10.03 13.19
C LYS A 197 -59.72 -9.10 12.70
N SER A 198 -58.75 -8.75 13.55
CA SER A 198 -57.58 -7.98 13.14
C SER A 198 -56.55 -8.83 12.41
N GLN A 199 -56.53 -10.14 12.67
CA GLN A 199 -55.67 -11.09 11.98
C GLN A 199 -56.13 -11.30 10.54
N ASP A 200 -57.43 -11.48 10.31
CA ASP A 200 -58.02 -11.52 8.96
C ASP A 200 -57.64 -10.28 8.13
N ALA A 201 -57.74 -9.09 8.74
CA ALA A 201 -57.39 -7.83 8.09
C ALA A 201 -55.88 -7.70 7.80
N ALA A 202 -55.02 -8.23 8.67
CA ALA A 202 -53.58 -8.25 8.49
C ALA A 202 -53.14 -9.21 7.38
N VAL A 203 -53.73 -10.42 7.35
CA VAL A 203 -53.52 -11.40 6.28
C VAL A 203 -54.02 -10.85 4.94
N GLN A 204 -55.19 -10.22 4.89
CA GLN A 204 -55.70 -9.60 3.67
C GLN A 204 -54.78 -8.48 3.17
N ALA A 205 -54.34 -7.59 4.05
CA ALA A 205 -53.42 -6.50 3.68
C ALA A 205 -52.06 -7.02 3.17
N MET A 206 -51.54 -8.11 3.76
CA MET A 206 -50.36 -8.82 3.25
C MET A 206 -50.61 -9.40 1.85
N VAL A 207 -51.74 -10.09 1.64
CA VAL A 207 -52.11 -10.64 0.33
C VAL A 207 -52.22 -9.53 -0.72
N ASP A 208 -52.88 -8.42 -0.40
CA ASP A 208 -53.02 -7.27 -1.30
C ASP A 208 -51.66 -6.63 -1.64
N ALA A 209 -50.74 -6.54 -0.68
CA ALA A 209 -49.39 -6.03 -0.90
C ALA A 209 -48.52 -6.98 -1.74
N ARG A 210 -48.54 -8.29 -1.48
CA ARG A 210 -47.86 -9.32 -2.29
C ARG A 210 -48.37 -9.32 -3.73
N ASN A 211 -49.70 -9.25 -3.91
CA ASN A 211 -50.33 -9.12 -5.22
C ASN A 211 -49.89 -7.85 -5.95
N SER A 212 -49.74 -6.73 -5.23
CA SER A 212 -49.28 -5.45 -5.78
C SER A 212 -47.79 -5.45 -6.18
N ARG A 213 -46.97 -6.29 -5.55
CA ARG A 213 -45.55 -6.47 -5.89
C ARG A 213 -45.29 -7.50 -7.00
N CYS A 214 -46.29 -8.30 -7.35
CA CYS A 214 -46.14 -9.50 -8.19
C CYS A 214 -45.14 -10.53 -7.61
N ASP A 215 -44.98 -10.55 -6.28
CA ASP A 215 -44.11 -11.52 -5.61
C ASP A 215 -44.69 -12.94 -5.74
N PRO A 216 -43.85 -13.98 -5.92
CA PRO A 216 -44.29 -15.36 -5.79
C PRO A 216 -44.99 -15.56 -4.44
N HIS A 217 -46.04 -16.38 -4.42
CA HIS A 217 -46.67 -16.80 -3.16
C HIS A 217 -45.74 -17.78 -2.43
N GLU A 218 -44.70 -17.26 -1.79
CA GLU A 218 -43.81 -18.03 -0.92
C GLU A 218 -44.59 -18.54 0.29
N ALA A 219 -44.34 -19.80 0.65
CA ALA A 219 -45.00 -20.49 1.75
C ALA A 219 -44.61 -19.94 3.14
N PHE A 220 -43.58 -19.09 3.21
CA PHE A 220 -43.13 -18.43 4.42
C PHE A 220 -43.45 -16.93 4.35
N TRP A 221 -43.66 -16.31 5.50
CA TRP A 221 -43.83 -14.85 5.59
C TRP A 221 -42.45 -14.19 5.58
N SER A 222 -42.26 -13.16 4.76
CA SER A 222 -41.05 -12.35 4.77
C SER A 222 -41.06 -11.43 6.00
N THR A 223 -39.89 -10.88 6.35
CA THR A 223 -39.82 -9.85 7.41
C THR A 223 -40.69 -8.63 7.09
N GLU A 224 -40.85 -8.28 5.81
CA GLU A 224 -41.71 -7.18 5.38
C GLU A 224 -43.20 -7.52 5.57
N ASP A 225 -43.61 -8.76 5.29
CA ASP A 225 -44.98 -9.23 5.52
C ASP A 225 -45.36 -9.17 7.00
N HIS A 226 -44.46 -9.63 7.90
CA HIS A 226 -44.66 -9.50 9.34
C HIS A 226 -44.78 -8.04 9.79
N LEU A 227 -43.92 -7.15 9.30
CA LEU A 227 -43.99 -5.72 9.63
C LEU A 227 -45.28 -5.07 9.12
N LEU A 228 -45.77 -5.45 7.94
CA LEU A 228 -47.04 -4.96 7.40
C LEU A 228 -48.23 -5.49 8.22
N ALA A 229 -48.24 -6.78 8.55
CA ALA A 229 -49.26 -7.38 9.41
C ALA A 229 -49.35 -6.63 10.76
N MET A 230 -48.22 -6.46 11.46
CA MET A 230 -48.16 -5.68 12.70
C MET A 230 -48.61 -4.24 12.51
N ALA A 231 -48.21 -3.56 11.43
CA ALA A 231 -48.62 -2.18 11.17
C ALA A 231 -50.13 -2.04 10.98
N THR A 232 -50.78 -2.99 10.30
CA THR A 232 -52.24 -3.00 10.14
C THR A 232 -52.98 -3.33 11.43
N GLN A 233 -52.51 -4.31 12.22
CA GLN A 233 -53.03 -4.59 13.56
C GLN A 233 -52.96 -3.35 14.47
N VAL A 234 -51.80 -2.69 14.53
CA VAL A 234 -51.59 -1.46 15.32
C VAL A 234 -52.49 -0.32 14.82
N ALA A 235 -52.76 -0.22 13.51
CA ALA A 235 -53.73 0.74 12.99
C ALA A 235 -55.15 0.48 13.50
N HIS A 236 -55.60 -0.77 13.58
CA HIS A 236 -56.89 -1.14 14.18
C HIS A 236 -56.92 -0.81 15.68
N MET A 237 -55.87 -1.16 16.44
CA MET A 237 -55.74 -0.78 17.85
C MET A 237 -55.80 0.75 18.04
N LYS A 238 -55.18 1.53 17.14
CA LYS A 238 -55.24 3.00 17.18
C LYS A 238 -56.65 3.53 16.96
N VAL A 239 -57.46 2.91 16.09
CA VAL A 239 -58.88 3.27 15.91
C VAL A 239 -59.65 3.04 17.22
N LEU A 240 -59.52 1.86 17.84
CA LEU A 240 -60.23 1.50 19.07
C LEU A 240 -59.75 2.30 20.29
N GLY A 241 -58.44 2.44 20.49
CA GLY A 241 -57.86 3.06 21.69
C GLY A 241 -57.77 4.58 21.66
N THR A 242 -57.86 5.23 20.48
CA THR A 242 -57.78 6.70 20.38
C THR A 242 -58.92 7.33 19.61
N ARG A 243 -59.23 6.86 18.40
CA ARG A 243 -60.20 7.55 17.52
C ARG A 243 -61.63 7.37 18.00
N LEU A 244 -61.98 6.19 18.50
CA LEU A 244 -63.31 5.89 19.04
C LEU A 244 -63.58 6.68 20.34
N PRO A 245 -62.75 6.63 21.41
CA PRO A 245 -62.91 7.47 22.59
C PRO A 245 -62.99 8.97 22.30
N LEU A 246 -62.14 9.50 21.41
CA LEU A 246 -62.20 10.92 21.04
C LEU A 246 -63.47 11.30 20.26
N SER A 247 -64.04 10.37 19.49
CA SER A 247 -65.31 10.60 18.77
C SER A 247 -66.51 10.50 19.73
N ALA A 248 -66.49 9.51 20.62
CA ALA A 248 -67.41 9.37 21.74
C ALA A 248 -67.43 10.64 22.62
N LEU A 249 -66.25 11.19 22.95
CA LEU A 249 -66.13 12.42 23.73
C LEU A 249 -66.76 13.62 23.03
N LYS A 250 -66.66 13.74 21.70
CA LYS A 250 -67.34 14.80 20.93
C LYS A 250 -68.86 14.68 20.97
N VAL A 251 -69.38 13.46 20.89
CA VAL A 251 -70.82 13.18 21.02
C VAL A 251 -71.30 13.53 22.44
N PHE A 252 -70.53 13.19 23.47
CA PHE A 252 -70.81 13.59 24.84
C PHE A 252 -70.92 15.11 25.01
N HIS A 253 -69.93 15.88 24.54
CA HIS A 253 -69.95 17.35 24.64
C HIS A 253 -71.11 18.00 23.85
N LEU A 254 -71.67 17.31 22.85
CA LEU A 254 -72.84 17.79 22.12
C LEU A 254 -74.12 17.65 22.97
N PHE A 255 -74.29 16.55 23.69
CA PHE A 255 -75.50 16.25 24.48
C PHE A 255 -75.49 16.83 25.90
N TRP A 256 -74.30 17.03 26.46
CA TRP A 256 -74.08 17.57 27.82
C TRP A 256 -73.02 18.69 27.79
N PRO A 257 -73.34 19.86 27.20
CA PRO A 257 -72.38 20.97 27.05
C PRO A 257 -71.90 21.55 28.39
N ASP A 258 -72.73 21.47 29.45
CA ASP A 258 -72.44 22.04 30.77
C ASP A 258 -71.84 21.03 31.77
N THR A 259 -71.60 19.78 31.35
CA THR A 259 -71.10 18.70 32.23
C THR A 259 -69.60 18.45 31.99
N GLU A 260 -68.81 18.31 33.05
CA GLU A 260 -67.39 17.95 32.92
C GLU A 260 -67.24 16.57 32.25
N ALA A 261 -66.33 16.48 31.28
CA ALA A 261 -66.12 15.25 30.51
C ALA A 261 -65.66 14.08 31.40
N PRO A 262 -66.24 12.87 31.25
CA PRO A 262 -65.83 11.70 32.01
C PRO A 262 -64.38 11.33 31.70
N LYS A 263 -63.60 11.09 32.77
CA LYS A 263 -62.16 10.77 32.69
C LYS A 263 -61.91 9.31 32.34
N ASP A 264 -62.88 8.43 32.64
CA ASP A 264 -62.82 6.99 32.40
C ASP A 264 -63.72 6.59 31.23
N ILE A 265 -63.23 5.69 30.37
CA ILE A 265 -63.96 5.18 29.19
C ILE A 265 -65.27 4.52 29.59
N ARG A 266 -65.32 3.84 30.75
CA ARG A 266 -66.52 3.17 31.24
C ARG A 266 -67.67 4.15 31.48
N SER A 267 -67.40 5.26 32.19
CA SER A 267 -68.40 6.29 32.42
C SER A 267 -68.80 7.01 31.15
N LEU A 268 -67.88 7.17 30.19
CA LEU A 268 -68.22 7.67 28.84
C LEU A 268 -69.20 6.74 28.11
N CYS A 269 -69.04 5.41 28.22
CA CYS A 269 -70.01 4.46 27.68
C CYS A 269 -71.37 4.55 28.39
N GLU A 270 -71.38 4.64 29.72
CA GLU A 270 -72.62 4.77 30.51
C GLU A 270 -73.42 6.02 30.09
N TYR A 271 -72.76 7.17 29.86
CA TYR A 271 -73.42 8.35 29.28
C TYR A 271 -73.92 8.11 27.84
N LEU A 272 -73.14 7.44 26.99
CA LEU A 272 -73.55 7.17 25.61
C LEU A 272 -74.71 6.18 25.49
N GLU A 273 -74.87 5.27 26.45
CA GLU A 273 -76.05 4.39 26.54
C GLU A 273 -77.31 5.21 26.89
N SER A 274 -77.19 6.23 27.75
CA SER A 274 -78.26 7.21 28.03
C SER A 274 -78.43 8.32 26.98
N CYS A 275 -77.78 8.24 25.80
CA CYS A 275 -77.98 9.23 24.74
C CYS A 275 -79.39 9.20 24.14
N GLU A 276 -80.11 8.07 24.19
CA GLU A 276 -81.48 7.97 23.67
C GLU A 276 -82.45 8.77 24.54
N ASP A 277 -82.44 8.54 25.86
CA ASP A 277 -83.21 9.32 26.83
C ASP A 277 -82.91 10.82 26.70
N ARG A 278 -81.63 11.18 26.55
CA ARG A 278 -81.20 12.58 26.39
C ARG A 278 -81.67 13.22 25.08
N LEU A 279 -81.75 12.43 23.99
CA LEU A 279 -82.29 12.89 22.71
C LEU A 279 -83.80 13.16 22.80
N ASP A 280 -84.54 12.34 23.54
CA ASP A 280 -85.97 12.56 23.75
C ASP A 280 -86.22 13.72 24.72
N GLU A 281 -85.45 13.89 25.81
CA GLU A 281 -85.45 15.12 26.63
C GLU A 281 -85.23 16.38 25.79
N TRP A 282 -84.26 16.34 24.86
CA TRP A 282 -83.97 17.44 23.94
C TRP A 282 -85.11 17.70 22.96
N ARG A 283 -85.74 16.64 22.42
CA ARG A 283 -86.88 16.73 21.50
C ARG A 283 -88.12 17.30 22.21
N GLU A 284 -88.38 16.88 23.45
CA GLU A 284 -89.45 17.45 24.27
C GLU A 284 -89.16 18.91 24.61
N SER A 285 -87.93 19.23 25.02
CA SER A 285 -87.50 20.60 25.31
C SER A 285 -87.60 21.53 24.09
N GLU A 286 -87.19 21.06 22.91
CA GLU A 286 -87.37 21.78 21.64
C GLU A 286 -88.86 21.93 21.30
N GLY A 287 -89.65 20.88 21.49
CA GLY A 287 -91.11 20.90 21.32
C GLY A 287 -91.77 21.95 22.21
N HIS A 288 -91.38 22.02 23.48
CA HIS A 288 -91.83 23.04 24.42
C HIS A 288 -91.36 24.44 24.04
N ALA A 289 -90.11 24.62 23.64
CA ALA A 289 -89.59 25.93 23.18
C ALA A 289 -90.32 26.43 21.93
N ARG A 290 -90.53 25.56 20.93
CA ARG A 290 -91.29 25.86 19.70
C ARG A 290 -92.77 26.13 20.01
N ALA A 291 -93.39 25.37 20.91
CA ALA A 291 -94.75 25.62 21.37
C ALA A 291 -94.87 26.97 22.08
N ASN A 292 -93.93 27.30 22.96
CA ASN A 292 -93.88 28.59 23.64
C ASN A 292 -93.69 29.77 22.67
N MET A 293 -92.84 29.62 21.64
CA MET A 293 -92.72 30.59 20.54
C MET A 293 -94.03 30.77 19.78
N ALA A 294 -94.72 29.67 19.42
CA ALA A 294 -96.00 29.73 18.73
C ALA A 294 -97.11 30.38 19.58
N LEU A 295 -97.15 30.11 20.88
CA LEU A 295 -98.06 30.76 21.82
C LEU A 295 -97.72 32.25 21.97
N THR A 296 -96.45 32.61 22.10
CA THR A 296 -95.97 34.01 22.17
C THR A 296 -96.33 34.78 20.90
N PHE A 297 -96.15 34.18 19.72
CA PHE A 297 -96.58 34.75 18.44
C PHE A 297 -98.11 34.89 18.36
N THR A 298 -98.87 33.93 18.90
CA THR A 298 -100.33 34.02 18.92
C THR A 298 -100.81 35.14 19.86
N ALA A 299 -100.19 35.28 21.04
CA ALA A 299 -100.48 36.37 21.98
C ALA A 299 -100.16 37.76 21.40
N SER A 300 -99.07 37.91 20.63
CA SER A 300 -98.71 39.21 20.05
C SER A 300 -99.68 39.70 18.96
N TRP A 301 -100.44 38.78 18.33
CA TRP A 301 -101.50 39.12 17.37
C TRP A 301 -102.85 39.40 18.02
N TYR A 302 -103.10 38.85 19.21
CA TYR A 302 -104.38 38.95 19.91
C TYR A 302 -104.13 39.16 21.41
N GLY A 303 -104.00 40.42 21.82
CA GLY A 303 -103.47 40.80 23.14
C GLY A 303 -104.24 40.27 24.37
N ASP A 304 -105.51 39.87 24.19
CA ASP A 304 -106.39 39.38 25.26
C ASP A 304 -106.78 37.90 25.09
N ILE A 305 -105.95 37.05 24.44
CA ILE A 305 -106.23 35.61 24.38
C ILE A 305 -106.03 34.94 25.74
N ASP A 306 -107.11 34.34 26.25
CA ASP A 306 -107.08 33.38 27.34
C ASP A 306 -106.71 31.98 26.81
N PHE A 307 -105.54 31.49 27.22
CA PHE A 307 -105.04 30.17 26.85
C PHE A 307 -105.76 29.01 27.56
N ASP A 308 -106.32 29.23 28.75
CA ASP A 308 -107.06 28.20 29.50
C ASP A 308 -108.44 27.95 28.86
N ALA A 309 -109.08 29.03 28.38
CA ALA A 309 -110.28 28.93 27.54
C ALA A 309 -110.00 28.14 26.25
N LEU A 310 -108.90 28.43 25.54
CA LEU A 310 -108.50 27.69 24.34
C LEU A 310 -108.17 26.21 24.63
N SER A 311 -107.50 25.92 25.75
CA SER A 311 -107.22 24.55 26.20
C SER A 311 -108.52 23.76 26.43
N THR A 312 -109.48 24.40 27.10
CA THR A 312 -110.81 23.82 27.37
C THR A 312 -111.59 23.54 26.08
N MET A 313 -111.56 24.46 25.10
CA MET A 313 -112.15 24.25 23.77
C MET A 313 -111.45 23.13 22.98
N ARG A 314 -110.13 22.97 23.15
CA ARG A 314 -109.30 21.98 22.44
C ARG A 314 -109.60 20.54 22.87
N THR A 315 -109.88 20.30 24.15
CA THR A 315 -110.18 18.95 24.68
C THR A 315 -111.42 18.30 24.05
N GLY A 316 -112.37 19.10 23.56
CA GLY A 316 -113.54 18.62 22.80
C GLY A 316 -113.41 18.68 21.27
N ALA A 317 -112.25 19.05 20.73
CA ALA A 317 -112.11 19.36 19.31
C ALA A 317 -111.96 18.09 18.43
N LYS A 318 -112.79 18.00 17.38
CA LYS A 318 -112.77 16.90 16.38
C LYS A 318 -111.44 16.73 15.62
N ILE A 319 -110.50 17.66 15.76
CA ILE A 319 -109.19 17.66 15.08
C ILE A 319 -108.36 16.41 15.40
N PHE A 320 -108.55 15.82 16.60
CA PHE A 320 -107.84 14.60 17.02
C PHE A 320 -108.51 13.30 16.56
N SER A 321 -109.79 13.35 16.16
CA SER A 321 -110.59 12.17 15.80
C SER A 321 -110.90 12.07 14.30
N ASP A 322 -110.93 13.19 13.57
CA ASP A 322 -111.19 13.23 12.13
C ASP A 322 -109.88 13.42 11.34
N ALA A 323 -109.48 12.38 10.61
CA ALA A 323 -108.28 12.38 9.75
C ALA A 323 -108.28 13.52 8.71
N LYS A 324 -109.45 13.96 8.23
CA LYS A 324 -109.57 15.07 7.28
C LYS A 324 -109.25 16.42 7.92
N MET A 325 -109.62 16.59 9.19
CA MET A 325 -109.27 17.79 9.95
C MET A 325 -107.81 17.78 10.39
N LYS A 326 -107.26 16.61 10.75
CA LYS A 326 -105.82 16.46 11.02
C LYS A 326 -104.97 16.89 9.81
N LYS A 327 -105.28 16.39 8.61
CA LYS A 327 -104.57 16.77 7.38
C LYS A 327 -104.65 18.28 7.08
N LYS A 328 -105.83 18.90 7.23
CA LYS A 328 -105.97 20.36 7.09
C LYS A 328 -105.17 21.15 8.12
N CYS A 329 -104.96 20.59 9.32
CA CYS A 329 -104.13 21.18 10.35
C CYS A 329 -102.65 21.11 9.95
N GLU A 330 -102.19 19.96 9.47
CA GLU A 330 -100.82 19.74 8.96
C GLU A 330 -100.50 20.67 7.77
N GLU A 331 -101.41 20.76 6.79
CA GLU A 331 -101.29 21.68 5.64
C GLU A 331 -101.16 23.15 6.07
N ARG A 332 -101.91 23.58 7.10
CA ARG A 332 -101.83 24.95 7.64
C ARG A 332 -100.59 25.18 8.49
N ALA A 333 -100.16 24.20 9.28
CA ALA A 333 -98.90 24.28 10.04
C ALA A 333 -97.70 24.44 9.08
N TYR A 334 -97.69 23.70 7.97
CA TYR A 334 -96.67 23.83 6.92
C TYR A 334 -96.75 25.16 6.15
N ALA A 335 -97.93 25.77 6.03
CA ALA A 335 -98.05 27.13 5.51
C ALA A 335 -97.50 28.18 6.50
N ILE A 336 -97.65 27.98 7.82
CA ILE A 336 -97.14 28.89 8.86
C ILE A 336 -95.61 28.87 8.93
N THR A 337 -94.95 27.72 8.76
CA THR A 337 -93.47 27.65 8.78
C THR A 337 -92.83 28.46 7.65
N GLN A 338 -93.52 28.72 6.54
CA GLN A 338 -93.04 29.60 5.46
C GLN A 338 -92.89 31.07 5.90
N TYR A 339 -93.61 31.49 6.93
CA TYR A 339 -93.53 32.85 7.50
C TYR A 339 -92.58 32.93 8.71
N ALA A 340 -92.00 31.80 9.16
CA ALA A 340 -91.14 31.71 10.33
C ALA A 340 -89.63 31.79 10.02
N HIS A 341 -89.25 32.01 8.76
CA HIS A 341 -87.86 32.11 8.28
C HIS A 341 -87.39 33.58 8.09
N VAL A 342 -87.73 34.46 9.04
CA VAL A 342 -87.30 35.88 9.08
C VAL A 342 -86.38 36.10 10.28
#